data_AF-A0A945ZF24-F1
#
_entry.id   AF-A0A945ZF24-F1
#
_cell.length_a   1.000
_cell.length_b   1.000
_cell.length_c   1.000
_cell.angle_alpha   90.00
_cell.angle_beta   90.00
_cell.angle_gamma   90.00
#
_symmetry.space_group_name_H-M   'P 1'
#
loop_
_entity.id
_entity.type
_entity.pdbx_description
1 polymer ?
#
loop_
_entity_poly.entity_id
_entity_poly.type
_entity_poly.pdbx_seq_one_letter_code
_entity_poly.pdbx_strand_id
1 'polypeptide(L)'
;MDLTSIAFATMLALGLIASDAFVNANTLYIDASVAGKIEEEGYSDKVVVGRFITEVKRITDSKSLISSPKFKSEQKKSFAMALAEAGGLENAMIAIQDLIGFVPPRLNATFVVDGDTPIFEMSGYSNDYGWFELEIEQKGRTHEVIEQAAMQTVLKLDPYMGILHQFEEHSEDGDFSGVKKLIDDYIAVLPPTPINMQRAHVENLRGIIGLLENNMADAETYFKRAMASKASFAVAHMNLCFTLVHEGRYKEAIAIANLIVEPWHWPMTSNRVLLASSHVVKGVAHWGLGQIGEAETHFKHATRINRRTSEGHVYWARLWESEGKKAEAREMYTKALANTRYFENYPEVALLYFWLNEKADQPLKRRKSALDIGSSHMDLKDKGEKKNSG
;
A
#
# COMPACT_ATOMS: atom_id res chain seq x y z
N MET A 1 53.20 3.09 -5.69
CA MET A 1 52.03 2.54 -6.41
C MET A 1 52.09 3.11 -7.82
N ASP A 2 52.07 2.27 -8.85
CA ASP A 2 52.06 2.69 -10.26
C ASP A 2 50.72 3.40 -10.58
N LEU A 3 50.74 4.44 -11.41
CA LEU A 3 49.55 5.18 -11.90
C LEU A 3 48.43 4.25 -12.38
N THR A 4 48.81 3.15 -13.02
CA THR A 4 47.92 2.13 -13.58
C THR A 4 47.20 1.35 -12.47
N SER A 5 47.90 1.05 -11.37
CA SER A 5 47.29 0.43 -10.18
C SER A 5 46.35 1.38 -9.44
N ILE A 6 46.70 2.68 -9.38
CA ILE A 6 45.83 3.72 -8.81
C ILE A 6 44.56 3.88 -9.66
N ALA A 7 44.68 3.90 -10.99
CA ALA A 7 43.55 3.99 -11.90
C ALA A 7 42.60 2.77 -11.78
N PHE A 8 43.16 1.55 -11.67
CA PHE A 8 42.35 0.34 -11.52
C PHE A 8 41.63 0.29 -10.17
N ALA A 9 42.31 0.65 -9.09
CA ALA A 9 41.70 0.76 -7.76
C ALA A 9 40.59 1.80 -7.73
N THR A 10 40.78 2.94 -8.40
CA THR A 10 39.77 4.02 -8.51
C THR A 10 38.54 3.56 -9.29
N MET A 11 38.73 2.88 -10.43
CA MET A 11 37.60 2.34 -11.21
C MET A 11 36.83 1.26 -10.44
N LEU A 12 37.53 0.38 -9.72
CA LEU A 12 36.89 -0.64 -8.89
C LEU A 12 36.11 -0.02 -7.73
N ALA A 13 36.66 1.01 -7.07
CA ALA A 13 35.95 1.77 -6.05
C ALA A 13 34.70 2.47 -6.60
N LEU A 14 34.81 3.16 -7.75
CA LEU A 14 33.67 3.80 -8.41
C LEU A 14 32.60 2.79 -8.84
N GLY A 15 33.01 1.62 -9.35
CA GLY A 15 32.09 0.54 -9.72
C GLY A 15 31.34 -0.03 -8.52
N LEU A 16 32.03 -0.21 -7.38
CA LEU A 16 31.41 -0.64 -6.13
C LEU A 16 30.45 0.43 -5.61
N ILE A 17 30.82 1.71 -5.64
CA ILE A 17 29.94 2.82 -5.22
C ILE A 17 28.70 2.90 -6.11
N ALA A 18 28.84 2.80 -7.43
CA ALA A 18 27.69 2.84 -8.34
C ALA A 18 26.75 1.65 -8.16
N SER A 19 27.29 0.45 -7.95
CA SER A 19 26.49 -0.75 -7.66
C SER A 19 25.76 -0.62 -6.33
N ASP A 20 26.46 -0.15 -5.30
CA ASP A 20 25.93 0.00 -3.96
C ASP A 20 24.88 1.12 -3.90
N ALA A 21 25.11 2.20 -4.65
CA ALA A 21 24.16 3.28 -4.86
C ALA A 21 22.87 2.79 -5.50
N PHE A 22 22.97 1.94 -6.52
CA PHE A 22 21.81 1.36 -7.19
C PHE A 22 21.01 0.42 -6.28
N VAL A 23 21.69 -0.36 -5.43
CA VAL A 23 21.04 -1.32 -4.52
C VAL A 23 20.45 -0.64 -3.29
N ASN A 24 21.12 0.39 -2.76
CA ASN A 24 20.81 1.05 -1.49
C ASN A 24 20.26 2.47 -1.64
N ALA A 25 19.90 2.92 -2.86
CA ALA A 25 19.33 4.26 -3.11
C ALA A 25 18.15 4.61 -2.18
N ASN A 26 17.50 3.58 -1.65
CA ASN A 26 16.31 3.63 -0.84
C ASN A 26 16.55 2.99 0.54
N THR A 27 17.78 2.90 1.01
CA THR A 27 18.09 2.35 2.34
C THR A 27 18.25 3.48 3.36
N LEU A 28 17.58 3.33 4.50
CA LEU A 28 17.63 4.30 5.60
C LEU A 28 18.75 3.95 6.59
N TYR A 29 19.69 4.87 6.78
CA TYR A 29 20.71 4.77 7.84
C TYR A 29 20.30 5.64 9.03
N ILE A 30 20.46 5.09 10.24
CA ILE A 30 20.09 5.76 11.48
C ILE A 30 21.31 5.78 12.39
N ASP A 31 21.82 6.96 12.64
CA ASP A 31 22.83 7.22 13.66
C ASP A 31 22.08 7.68 14.92
N ALA A 32 22.12 6.87 15.98
CA ALA A 32 21.39 7.16 17.21
C ALA A 32 22.30 7.43 18.40
N SER A 33 21.87 8.34 19.28
CA SER A 33 22.48 8.57 20.59
C SER A 33 21.41 8.60 21.67
N VAL A 34 21.61 7.85 22.75
CA VAL A 34 20.66 7.73 23.85
C VAL A 34 21.28 8.21 25.16
N ALA A 35 20.52 9.01 25.91
CA ALA A 35 20.94 9.52 27.22
C ALA A 35 21.08 8.37 28.24
N GLY A 36 22.11 8.47 29.10
CA GLY A 36 22.43 7.42 30.08
C GLY A 36 21.27 6.99 30.98
N LYS A 37 20.37 7.91 31.34
CA LYS A 37 19.16 7.60 32.12
C LYS A 37 18.21 6.63 31.38
N ILE A 38 18.07 6.79 30.06
CA ILE A 38 17.28 5.87 29.21
C ILE A 38 18.03 4.54 29.06
N GLU A 39 19.36 4.56 28.97
CA GLU A 39 20.17 3.34 28.94
C GLU A 39 20.01 2.50 30.23
N GLU A 40 19.97 3.16 31.40
CA GLU A 40 19.73 2.53 32.70
C GLU A 40 18.38 1.81 32.77
N GLU A 41 17.39 2.27 32.00
CA GLU A 41 16.08 1.61 31.85
C GLU A 41 16.10 0.41 30.88
N GLY A 42 17.26 0.06 30.33
CA GLY A 42 17.45 -1.06 29.40
C GLY A 42 17.36 -0.67 27.91
N TYR A 43 17.33 0.62 27.61
CA TYR A 43 17.22 1.16 26.25
C TYR A 43 18.56 1.72 25.77
N SER A 44 19.60 0.88 25.68
CA SER A 44 20.85 1.27 24.99
C SER A 44 20.61 1.71 23.54
N ASP A 45 21.54 2.46 22.95
CA ASP A 45 21.52 2.89 21.53
C ASP A 45 21.06 1.76 20.58
N LYS A 46 21.64 0.57 20.73
CA LYS A 46 21.34 -0.59 19.89
C LYS A 46 19.90 -1.11 20.06
N VAL A 47 19.36 -1.09 21.28
CA VAL A 47 17.99 -1.54 21.57
C VAL A 47 17.00 -0.55 20.98
N VAL A 48 17.25 0.74 21.15
CA VAL A 48 16.40 1.81 20.65
C VAL A 48 16.36 1.81 19.11
N VAL A 49 17.52 1.78 18.46
CA VAL A 49 17.62 1.66 17.00
C VAL A 49 16.94 0.38 16.50
N GLY A 50 17.14 -0.75 17.19
CA GLY A 50 16.51 -2.02 16.83
C GLY A 50 14.99 -1.94 16.85
N ARG A 51 14.40 -1.40 17.92
CA ARG A 51 12.95 -1.24 18.06
C ARG A 51 12.39 -0.24 17.04
N PHE A 52 13.03 0.92 16.91
CA PHE A 52 12.63 1.93 15.94
C PHE A 52 12.60 1.37 14.51
N ILE A 53 13.63 0.63 14.11
CA ILE A 53 13.71 -0.04 12.82
C ILE A 53 12.59 -1.07 12.64
N THR A 54 12.28 -1.84 13.67
CA THR A 54 11.16 -2.79 13.65
C THR A 54 9.82 -2.07 13.45
N GLU A 55 9.60 -0.95 14.13
CA GLU A 55 8.37 -0.15 13.97
C GLU A 55 8.26 0.48 12.59
N VAL A 56 9.34 1.07 12.06
CA VAL A 56 9.37 1.57 10.67
C VAL A 56 9.01 0.45 9.70
N LYS A 57 9.59 -0.75 9.87
CA LYS A 57 9.25 -1.91 9.04
C LYS A 57 7.77 -2.27 9.15
N ARG A 58 7.24 -2.37 10.38
CA ARG A 58 5.81 -2.67 10.63
C ARG A 58 4.89 -1.70 9.88
N ILE A 59 5.20 -0.40 9.92
CA ILE A 59 4.43 0.64 9.23
C ILE A 59 4.53 0.47 7.71
N THR A 60 5.75 0.31 7.18
CA THR A 60 5.99 0.20 5.73
C THR A 60 5.61 -1.15 5.12
N ASP A 61 5.38 -2.19 5.93
CA ASP A 61 4.92 -3.51 5.47
C ASP A 61 3.41 -3.54 5.15
N SER A 62 2.70 -2.43 5.37
CA SER A 62 1.30 -2.23 4.96
C SER A 62 1.12 -2.58 3.47
N LYS A 63 0.13 -3.40 3.13
CA LYS A 63 -0.01 -3.93 1.77
C LYS A 63 -0.57 -2.85 0.84
N SER A 64 0.17 -2.54 -0.21
CA SER A 64 -0.26 -1.58 -1.23
C SER A 64 -0.18 -2.15 -2.65
N LEU A 65 -1.20 -1.87 -3.46
CA LEU A 65 -1.19 -2.18 -4.90
C LEU A 65 -0.63 -1.01 -5.74
N ILE A 66 -0.59 0.20 -5.18
CA ILE A 66 -0.28 1.44 -5.91
C ILE A 66 1.07 2.05 -5.54
N SER A 67 1.62 1.72 -4.38
CA SER A 67 2.95 2.15 -3.95
C SER A 67 3.74 0.97 -3.41
N SER A 68 5.05 1.06 -3.52
CA SER A 68 5.97 0.23 -2.74
C SER A 68 6.73 1.14 -1.80
N PRO A 69 7.18 0.64 -0.63
CA PRO A 69 7.96 1.46 0.30
C PRO A 69 9.13 2.11 -0.41
N LYS A 70 9.21 3.44 -0.32
CA LYS A 70 10.33 4.21 -0.86
C LYS A 70 11.61 3.97 -0.07
N PHE A 71 11.52 3.49 1.17
CA PHE A 71 12.67 3.21 2.01
C PHE A 71 12.60 1.81 2.64
N LYS A 72 13.75 1.14 2.72
CA LYS A 72 13.95 -0.09 3.49
C LYS A 72 14.87 0.23 4.66
N SER A 73 14.50 -0.24 5.84
CA SER A 73 15.39 -0.14 6.99
C SER A 73 16.42 -1.28 6.97
N GLU A 74 17.70 -0.91 6.89
CA GLU A 74 18.82 -1.84 6.88
C GLU A 74 19.86 -1.43 7.94
N GLN A 75 20.17 -2.35 8.86
CA GLN A 75 21.19 -2.13 9.89
C GLN A 75 22.61 -2.44 9.40
N LYS A 76 22.76 -2.97 8.18
CA LYS A 76 24.05 -3.45 7.68
C LYS A 76 24.76 -2.35 6.91
N LYS A 77 26.07 -2.25 7.14
CA LYS A 77 26.97 -1.53 6.24
C LYS A 77 26.76 -2.03 4.82
N SER A 78 26.80 -1.10 3.90
CA SER A 78 26.73 -1.41 2.49
C SER A 78 27.89 -2.33 2.06
N PHE A 79 27.74 -3.06 0.95
CA PHE A 79 28.79 -3.99 0.53
C PHE A 79 30.10 -3.26 0.24
N ALA A 80 29.99 -2.08 -0.38
CA ALA A 80 31.12 -1.19 -0.62
C ALA A 80 31.78 -0.72 0.68
N MET A 81 30.99 -0.36 1.69
CA MET A 81 31.50 0.08 2.99
C MET A 81 32.17 -1.06 3.79
N ALA A 82 31.62 -2.28 3.73
CA ALA A 82 32.22 -3.44 4.37
C ALA A 82 33.58 -3.83 3.75
N LEU A 83 33.71 -3.70 2.42
CA LEU A 83 35.00 -3.89 1.74
C LEU A 83 35.99 -2.76 2.03
N ALA A 84 35.50 -1.52 2.13
CA ALA A 84 36.31 -0.37 2.51
C ALA A 84 36.92 -0.56 3.91
N GLU A 85 36.12 -0.99 4.87
CA GLU A 85 36.55 -1.34 6.23
C GLU A 85 37.59 -2.45 6.23
N ALA A 86 37.32 -3.55 5.52
CA ALA A 86 38.27 -4.66 5.40
C ALA A 86 39.63 -4.23 4.80
N GLY A 87 39.63 -3.18 3.97
CA GLY A 87 40.82 -2.59 3.37
C GLY A 87 41.41 -1.38 4.10
N GLY A 88 40.80 -0.90 5.19
CA GLY A 88 41.20 0.33 5.89
C GLY A 88 41.00 1.63 5.08
N LEU A 89 40.06 1.64 4.13
CA LEU A 89 39.79 2.73 3.19
C LEU A 89 38.48 3.49 3.47
N GLU A 90 37.93 3.36 4.68
CA GLU A 90 36.63 3.89 5.08
C GLU A 90 36.52 5.41 4.86
N ASN A 91 37.49 6.17 5.35
CA ASN A 91 37.53 7.62 5.22
C ASN A 91 37.64 8.07 3.75
N ALA A 92 38.36 7.30 2.93
CA ALA A 92 38.49 7.59 1.51
C ALA A 92 37.17 7.35 0.77
N MET A 93 36.44 6.29 1.13
CA MET A 93 35.13 5.99 0.56
C MET A 93 34.08 7.04 0.91
N ILE A 94 34.06 7.51 2.17
CA ILE A 94 33.19 8.62 2.59
C ILE A 94 33.51 9.89 1.80
N ALA A 95 34.80 10.25 1.66
CA ALA A 95 35.20 11.44 0.91
C ALA A 95 34.83 11.36 -0.59
N ILE A 96 34.91 10.17 -1.20
CA ILE A 96 34.49 9.98 -2.60
C ILE A 96 32.97 10.10 -2.73
N GLN A 97 32.21 9.52 -1.79
CA GLN A 97 30.75 9.64 -1.73
C GLN A 97 30.30 11.10 -1.62
N ASP A 98 30.94 11.88 -0.76
CA ASP A 98 30.70 13.32 -0.61
C ASP A 98 31.00 14.09 -1.91
N LEU A 99 32.15 13.79 -2.54
CA LEU A 99 32.59 14.47 -3.76
C LEU A 99 31.62 14.28 -4.92
N ILE A 100 31.01 13.10 -5.04
CA ILE A 100 30.06 12.78 -6.12
C ILE A 100 28.59 13.05 -5.72
N GLY A 101 28.35 13.58 -4.53
CA GLY A 101 27.01 13.88 -4.02
C GLY A 101 26.17 12.64 -3.67
N PHE A 102 26.80 11.50 -3.42
CA PHE A 102 26.14 10.25 -3.06
C PHE A 102 26.26 9.98 -1.55
N VAL A 103 25.63 10.85 -0.74
CA VAL A 103 25.47 10.59 0.70
C VAL A 103 24.12 9.91 0.89
N PRO A 104 24.07 8.62 1.29
CA PRO A 104 22.79 7.98 1.55
C PRO A 104 22.07 8.76 2.67
N PRO A 105 20.74 8.92 2.60
CA PRO A 105 20.00 9.69 3.59
C PRO A 105 20.25 9.10 4.98
N ARG A 106 20.94 9.88 5.82
CA ARG A 106 21.15 9.56 7.24
C ARG A 106 20.12 10.31 8.06
N LEU A 107 19.49 9.59 8.97
CA LEU A 107 18.75 10.18 10.06
C LEU A 107 19.66 10.22 11.27
N ASN A 108 19.77 11.40 11.86
CA ASN A 108 20.36 11.52 13.19
C ASN A 108 19.21 11.47 14.17
N ALA A 109 19.24 10.53 15.10
CA ALA A 109 18.21 10.31 16.11
C ALA A 109 18.83 10.47 17.50
N THR A 110 18.27 11.34 18.33
CA THR A 110 18.78 11.56 19.68
C THR A 110 17.65 11.34 20.68
N PHE A 111 17.86 10.47 21.65
CA PHE A 111 16.94 10.24 22.75
C PHE A 111 17.50 10.89 24.01
N VAL A 112 16.89 11.99 24.41
CA VAL A 112 17.26 12.75 25.62
C VAL A 112 16.15 12.67 26.65
N VAL A 113 16.42 13.16 27.86
CA VAL A 113 15.44 13.24 28.94
C VAL A 113 15.39 14.66 29.47
N ASP A 114 14.20 15.25 29.48
CA ASP A 114 13.92 16.47 30.26
C ASP A 114 13.15 16.09 31.52
N GLY A 115 13.79 16.21 32.68
CA GLY A 115 13.28 15.71 33.95
C GLY A 115 13.08 14.19 33.95
N ASP A 116 11.84 13.75 33.85
CA ASP A 116 11.41 12.34 33.72
C ASP A 116 10.72 12.04 32.37
N THR A 117 10.70 13.01 31.45
CA THR A 117 10.04 12.87 30.15
C THR A 117 11.06 12.50 29.08
N PRO A 118 10.96 11.34 28.43
CA PRO A 118 11.78 11.01 27.28
C PRO A 118 11.41 11.91 26.09
N ILE A 119 12.43 12.46 25.44
CA ILE A 119 12.31 13.29 24.24
C ILE A 119 13.10 12.62 23.11
N PHE A 120 12.46 12.48 21.96
CA PHE A 120 13.11 12.05 20.73
C PHE A 120 13.29 13.23 19.79
N GLU A 121 14.53 13.51 19.43
CA GLU A 121 14.91 14.47 18.41
C GLU A 121 15.41 13.71 17.17
N MET A 122 15.02 14.15 15.99
CA MET A 122 15.53 13.59 14.76
C MET A 122 15.63 14.61 13.64
N SER A 123 16.75 14.61 12.94
CA SER A 123 16.96 15.42 11.75
C SER A 123 17.21 14.55 10.52
N GLY A 124 16.69 14.95 9.37
CA GLY A 124 16.91 14.24 8.11
C GLY A 124 16.50 15.04 6.88
N TYR A 125 16.60 14.40 5.73
CA TYR A 125 16.13 14.95 4.46
C TYR A 125 15.12 14.02 3.79
N SER A 126 14.08 14.60 3.19
CA SER A 126 13.12 13.88 2.36
C SER A 126 12.81 14.67 1.08
N ASN A 127 12.32 14.00 0.05
CA ASN A 127 11.95 14.67 -1.20
C ASN A 127 10.74 15.60 -1.05
N ASP A 128 9.79 15.23 -0.18
CA ASP A 128 8.53 15.97 -0.05
C ASP A 128 8.64 17.13 0.96
N TYR A 129 9.51 17.03 1.97
CA TYR A 129 9.69 18.07 3.00
C TYR A 129 11.04 18.76 2.99
N GLY A 130 12.00 18.34 2.15
CA GLY A 130 13.37 18.83 2.22
C GLY A 130 14.06 18.42 3.52
N TRP A 131 14.94 19.28 4.04
CA TRP A 131 15.49 19.12 5.39
C TRP A 131 14.37 19.27 6.43
N PHE A 132 14.28 18.34 7.36
CA PHE A 132 13.29 18.36 8.42
C PHE A 132 13.92 18.01 9.76
N GLU A 133 13.33 18.57 10.80
CA GLU A 133 13.61 18.26 12.20
C GLU A 133 12.28 17.82 12.85
N LEU A 134 12.36 16.78 13.67
CA LEU A 134 11.27 16.21 14.43
C LEU A 134 11.68 16.19 15.89
N GLU A 135 10.81 16.71 16.74
CA GLU A 135 10.96 16.64 18.18
C GLU A 135 9.66 16.06 18.72
N ILE A 136 9.78 14.98 19.50
CA ILE A 136 8.66 14.26 20.07
C ILE A 136 8.91 14.17 21.57
N GLU A 137 8.17 15.01 22.30
CA GLU A 137 8.07 14.95 23.74
C GLU A 137 6.75 14.27 24.11
N GLN A 138 6.82 13.13 24.80
CA GLN A 138 5.63 12.48 25.32
C GLN A 138 5.82 12.02 26.76
N LYS A 139 4.87 12.39 27.62
CA LYS A 139 4.73 11.78 28.95
C LYS A 139 4.34 10.33 28.78
N GLY A 140 5.28 9.41 29.01
CA GLY A 140 5.06 8.00 28.76
C GLY A 140 6.33 7.19 28.89
N ARG A 141 6.25 5.93 28.48
CA ARG A 141 7.40 5.02 28.48
C ARG A 141 8.22 5.23 27.22
N THR A 142 9.54 5.05 27.32
CA THR A 142 10.49 5.12 26.18
C THR A 142 10.01 4.32 24.96
N HIS A 143 9.31 3.20 25.14
CA HIS A 143 8.75 2.43 24.03
C HIS A 143 7.68 3.20 23.22
N GLU A 144 6.79 3.94 23.87
CA GLU A 144 5.71 4.69 23.22
C GLU A 144 6.30 5.84 22.38
N VAL A 145 7.34 6.51 22.92
CA VAL A 145 8.11 7.52 22.18
C VAL A 145 8.76 6.92 20.94
N ILE A 146 9.31 5.69 21.02
CA ILE A 146 9.90 5.01 19.86
C ILE A 146 8.86 4.71 18.78
N GLU A 147 7.65 4.25 19.16
CA GLU A 147 6.56 3.96 18.22
C GLU A 147 6.09 5.23 17.51
N GLN A 148 5.88 6.32 18.26
CA GLN A 148 5.51 7.61 17.70
C GLN A 148 6.61 8.20 16.82
N ALA A 149 7.86 8.09 17.25
CA ALA A 149 9.02 8.48 16.46
C ALA A 149 9.03 7.78 15.12
N ALA A 150 8.92 6.44 15.10
CA ALA A 150 8.88 5.69 13.86
C ALA A 150 7.73 6.13 12.95
N MET A 151 6.54 6.37 13.51
CA MET A 151 5.38 6.85 12.77
C MET A 151 5.63 8.23 12.13
N GLN A 152 6.10 9.20 12.91
CA GLN A 152 6.39 10.55 12.41
C GLN A 152 7.53 10.53 11.38
N THR A 153 8.55 9.71 11.58
CA THR A 153 9.61 9.52 10.59
C THR A 153 9.06 9.00 9.28
N VAL A 154 8.21 7.97 9.30
CA VAL A 154 7.59 7.45 8.07
C VAL A 154 6.71 8.53 7.42
N LEU A 155 5.98 9.33 8.19
CA LEU A 155 5.19 10.46 7.64
C LEU A 155 6.04 11.55 6.99
N LYS A 156 7.34 11.64 7.29
CA LYS A 156 8.28 12.52 6.59
C LYS A 156 8.95 11.87 5.39
N LEU A 157 9.26 10.58 5.47
CA LEU A 157 10.01 9.87 4.43
C LEU A 157 9.11 9.27 3.34
N ASP A 158 8.06 8.57 3.75
CA ASP A 158 7.07 7.95 2.86
C ASP A 158 5.65 8.25 3.36
N PRO A 159 5.17 9.50 3.16
CA PRO A 159 3.96 9.98 3.80
C PRO A 159 2.73 9.15 3.42
N TYR A 160 2.69 8.68 2.18
CA TYR A 160 1.63 7.81 1.69
C TYR A 160 1.57 6.49 2.49
N MET A 161 2.71 5.82 2.73
CA MET A 161 2.73 4.57 3.49
C MET A 161 2.35 4.78 4.96
N GLY A 162 2.78 5.89 5.56
CA GLY A 162 2.34 6.25 6.91
C GLY A 162 0.82 6.49 6.97
N ILE A 163 0.27 7.28 6.06
CA ILE A 163 -1.17 7.54 5.99
C ILE A 163 -1.95 6.24 5.74
N LEU A 164 -1.47 5.38 4.85
CA LEU A 164 -2.08 4.08 4.57
C LEU A 164 -2.11 3.19 5.82
N HIS A 165 -1.00 3.15 6.57
CA HIS A 165 -0.92 2.39 7.81
C HIS A 165 -1.94 2.88 8.85
N GLN A 166 -2.01 4.20 9.07
CA GLN A 166 -2.99 4.80 9.98
C GLN A 166 -4.43 4.55 9.53
N PHE A 167 -4.69 4.59 8.23
CA PHE A 167 -5.97 4.21 7.66
C PHE A 167 -6.33 2.76 7.99
N GLU A 168 -5.39 1.81 7.88
CA GLU A 168 -5.65 0.41 8.19
C GLU A 168 -5.93 0.22 9.69
N GLU A 169 -5.16 0.87 10.58
CA GLU A 169 -5.37 0.82 12.04
C GLU A 169 -6.77 1.32 12.43
N HIS A 170 -7.24 2.42 11.84
CA HIS A 170 -8.57 3.00 12.11
C HIS A 170 -9.69 2.37 11.26
N SER A 171 -9.37 1.37 10.43
CA SER A 171 -10.40 0.70 9.61
C SER A 171 -11.33 -0.22 10.41
N GLU A 172 -10.93 -0.56 11.65
CA GLU A 172 -11.74 -1.38 12.55
C GLU A 172 -12.62 -0.55 13.50
N ASP A 173 -12.17 0.63 13.93
CA ASP A 173 -12.96 1.53 14.78
C ASP A 173 -13.81 2.54 13.98
N GLY A 174 -13.42 2.83 12.74
CA GLY A 174 -14.12 3.75 11.85
C GLY A 174 -13.82 5.23 12.10
N ASP A 175 -12.87 5.58 12.96
CA ASP A 175 -12.49 6.98 13.20
C ASP A 175 -11.38 7.43 12.25
N PHE A 176 -11.78 7.96 11.10
CA PHE A 176 -10.84 8.50 10.12
C PHE A 176 -10.52 9.99 10.32
N SER A 177 -10.92 10.63 11.42
CA SER A 177 -10.71 12.07 11.60
C SER A 177 -9.23 12.46 11.55
N GLY A 178 -8.37 11.70 12.25
CA GLY A 178 -6.92 11.86 12.21
C GLY A 178 -6.33 11.57 10.83
N VAL A 179 -6.75 10.48 10.18
CA VAL A 179 -6.29 10.10 8.84
C VAL A 179 -6.65 11.17 7.81
N LYS A 180 -7.87 11.71 7.88
CA LYS A 180 -8.35 12.79 7.03
C LYS A 180 -7.48 14.05 7.19
N LYS A 181 -7.16 14.42 8.43
CA LYS A 181 -6.25 15.53 8.72
C LYS A 181 -4.85 15.28 8.13
N LEU A 182 -4.28 14.10 8.32
CA LEU A 182 -2.96 13.75 7.74
C LEU A 182 -2.96 13.86 6.20
N ILE A 183 -4.04 13.44 5.55
CA ILE A 183 -4.19 13.60 4.09
C ILE A 183 -4.21 15.09 3.71
N ASP A 184 -4.99 15.90 4.42
CA ASP A 184 -5.14 17.33 4.12
C ASP A 184 -3.80 18.08 4.36
N ASP A 185 -3.10 17.76 5.44
CA ASP A 185 -1.77 18.31 5.77
C ASP A 185 -0.73 17.90 4.71
N TYR A 186 -0.75 16.64 4.24
CA TYR A 186 0.18 16.20 3.21
C TYR A 186 -0.11 16.85 1.85
N ILE A 187 -1.38 17.00 1.46
CA ILE A 187 -1.74 17.70 0.22
C ILE A 187 -1.25 19.16 0.26
N ALA A 188 -1.26 19.81 1.42
CA ALA A 188 -0.83 21.20 1.57
C ALA A 188 0.68 21.42 1.32
N VAL A 189 1.53 20.40 1.55
CA VAL A 189 2.97 20.49 1.31
C VAL A 189 3.37 20.03 -0.10
N LEU A 190 2.49 19.32 -0.81
CA LEU A 190 2.76 18.88 -2.17
C LEU A 190 2.80 20.07 -3.14
N PRO A 191 3.69 20.04 -4.15
CA PRO A 191 3.79 21.12 -5.11
C PRO A 191 2.46 21.27 -5.89
N PRO A 192 2.00 22.50 -6.16
CA PRO A 192 0.73 22.77 -6.83
C PRO A 192 0.86 22.54 -8.34
N THR A 193 1.19 21.32 -8.75
CA THR A 193 1.27 20.91 -10.15
C THR A 193 -0.07 20.33 -10.61
N PRO A 194 -0.46 20.53 -11.89
CA PRO A 194 -1.68 19.91 -12.44
C PRO A 194 -1.63 18.38 -12.43
N ILE A 195 -0.44 17.80 -12.51
CA ILE A 195 -0.22 16.36 -12.45
C ILE A 195 0.65 16.05 -11.23
N ASN A 196 0.13 15.26 -10.30
CA ASN A 196 0.81 14.84 -9.08
C ASN A 196 0.30 13.44 -8.65
N MET A 197 1.21 12.46 -8.67
CA MET A 197 0.88 11.05 -8.37
C MET A 197 0.63 10.82 -6.88
N GLN A 198 1.45 11.42 -6.02
CA GLN A 198 1.33 11.33 -4.56
C GLN A 198 -0.01 11.91 -4.10
N ARG A 199 -0.39 13.06 -4.65
CA ARG A 199 -1.70 13.69 -4.41
C ARG A 199 -2.83 12.76 -4.84
N ALA A 200 -2.75 12.18 -6.04
CA ALA A 200 -3.75 11.25 -6.52
C ALA A 200 -3.92 10.02 -5.61
N HIS A 201 -2.82 9.50 -5.03
CA HIS A 201 -2.87 8.36 -4.11
C HIS A 201 -3.65 8.68 -2.83
N VAL A 202 -3.37 9.81 -2.17
CA VAL A 202 -4.05 10.18 -0.92
C VAL A 202 -5.48 10.69 -1.14
N GLU A 203 -5.75 11.35 -2.28
CA GLU A 203 -7.11 11.68 -2.69
C GLU A 203 -7.93 10.42 -2.93
N ASN A 204 -7.35 9.38 -3.53
CA ASN A 204 -8.02 8.08 -3.68
C ASN A 204 -8.33 7.44 -2.33
N LEU A 205 -7.39 7.48 -1.37
CA LEU A 205 -7.64 6.96 -0.03
C LEU A 205 -8.77 7.74 0.68
N ARG A 206 -8.83 9.06 0.50
CA ARG A 206 -9.94 9.89 1.00
C ARG A 206 -11.29 9.49 0.39
N GLY A 207 -11.30 9.07 -0.87
CA GLY A 207 -12.49 8.49 -1.50
C GLY A 207 -12.92 7.16 -0.86
N ILE A 208 -11.96 6.29 -0.52
CA ILE A 208 -12.24 5.03 0.20
C ILE A 208 -12.82 5.32 1.60
N ILE A 209 -12.29 6.32 2.31
CA ILE A 209 -12.88 6.79 3.59
C ILE A 209 -14.34 7.20 3.40
N GLY A 210 -14.66 7.92 2.32
CA GLY A 210 -16.05 8.24 1.97
C GLY A 210 -16.94 7.00 1.82
N LEU A 211 -16.44 5.94 1.17
CA LEU A 211 -17.17 4.67 1.08
C LEU A 211 -17.38 4.00 2.46
N LEU A 212 -16.39 4.04 3.35
CA LEU A 212 -16.49 3.50 4.71
C LEU A 212 -17.50 4.26 5.57
N GLU A 213 -17.54 5.59 5.43
CA GLU A 213 -18.48 6.47 6.11
C GLU A 213 -19.88 6.48 5.46
N ASN A 214 -20.10 5.65 4.42
CA ASN A 214 -21.31 5.60 3.62
C ASN A 214 -21.68 6.96 2.98
N ASN A 215 -20.69 7.79 2.67
CA ASN A 215 -20.81 9.08 2.00
C ASN A 215 -20.34 8.96 0.54
N MET A 216 -21.26 8.55 -0.34
CA MET A 216 -20.97 8.33 -1.77
C MET A 216 -20.60 9.62 -2.51
N ALA A 217 -21.15 10.76 -2.09
CA ALA A 217 -20.83 12.07 -2.68
C ALA A 217 -19.38 12.46 -2.43
N ASP A 218 -18.88 12.26 -1.21
CA ASP A 218 -17.46 12.48 -0.89
C ASP A 218 -16.58 11.47 -1.63
N ALA A 219 -16.97 10.19 -1.66
CA ALA A 219 -16.25 9.15 -2.39
C ALA A 219 -16.07 9.52 -3.87
N GLU A 220 -17.15 9.83 -4.58
CA GLU A 220 -17.13 10.27 -5.98
C GLU A 220 -16.27 11.53 -6.16
N THR A 221 -16.43 12.52 -5.29
CA THR A 221 -15.67 13.78 -5.36
C THR A 221 -14.16 13.54 -5.30
N TYR A 222 -13.71 12.73 -4.35
CA TYR A 222 -12.29 12.48 -4.14
C TYR A 222 -11.70 11.52 -5.18
N PHE A 223 -12.45 10.54 -5.70
CA PHE A 223 -12.00 9.75 -6.85
C PHE A 223 -11.85 10.63 -8.10
N LYS A 224 -12.77 11.57 -8.35
CA LYS A 224 -12.65 12.54 -9.45
C LYS A 224 -11.45 13.47 -9.27
N ARG A 225 -11.16 13.92 -8.05
CA ARG A 225 -9.95 14.70 -7.75
C ARG A 225 -8.68 13.89 -8.02
N ALA A 226 -8.62 12.64 -7.56
CA ALA A 226 -7.49 11.76 -7.85
C ALA A 226 -7.26 11.55 -9.36
N MET A 227 -8.34 11.41 -10.14
CA MET A 227 -8.28 11.37 -11.61
C MET A 227 -7.77 12.67 -12.21
N ALA A 228 -8.18 13.82 -11.68
CA ALA A 228 -7.68 15.13 -12.13
C ALA A 228 -6.18 15.31 -11.82
N SER A 229 -5.77 14.93 -10.61
CA SER A 229 -4.36 14.93 -10.17
C SER A 229 -3.49 13.96 -10.98
N LYS A 230 -4.05 12.86 -11.48
CA LYS A 230 -3.36 11.95 -12.40
C LYS A 230 -4.33 11.24 -13.35
N ALA A 231 -4.45 11.76 -14.57
CA ALA A 231 -5.38 11.24 -15.58
C ALA A 231 -5.19 9.77 -15.97
N SER A 232 -3.98 9.21 -15.83
CA SER A 232 -3.72 7.79 -16.10
C SER A 232 -3.79 6.90 -14.85
N PHE A 233 -4.32 7.40 -13.75
CA PHE A 233 -4.40 6.65 -12.50
C PHE A 233 -5.60 5.71 -12.51
N ALA A 234 -5.37 4.48 -12.97
CA ALA A 234 -6.41 3.48 -13.19
C ALA A 234 -7.19 3.11 -11.91
N VAL A 235 -6.56 3.17 -10.73
CA VAL A 235 -7.24 2.84 -9.46
C VAL A 235 -8.36 3.82 -9.15
N ALA A 236 -8.13 5.13 -9.32
CA ALA A 236 -9.17 6.14 -9.11
C ALA A 236 -10.35 5.97 -10.09
N HIS A 237 -10.07 5.66 -11.36
CA HIS A 237 -11.11 5.35 -12.35
C HIS A 237 -11.93 4.12 -11.93
N MET A 238 -11.26 3.07 -11.47
CA MET A 238 -11.91 1.83 -11.07
C MET A 238 -12.77 2.04 -9.81
N ASN A 239 -12.30 2.84 -8.86
CA ASN A 239 -13.04 3.18 -7.64
C ASN A 239 -14.25 4.10 -7.92
N LEU A 240 -14.11 5.05 -8.85
CA LEU A 240 -15.25 5.81 -9.35
C LEU A 240 -16.26 4.87 -10.02
N CYS A 241 -15.80 3.95 -10.87
CA CYS A 241 -16.65 2.95 -11.50
C CYS A 241 -17.40 2.10 -10.45
N PHE A 242 -16.73 1.66 -9.39
CA PHE A 242 -17.34 0.94 -8.27
C PHE A 242 -18.47 1.78 -7.63
N THR A 243 -18.19 3.04 -7.33
CA THR A 243 -19.14 3.97 -6.70
C THR A 243 -20.38 4.17 -7.58
N LEU A 244 -20.17 4.35 -8.89
CA LEU A 244 -21.26 4.51 -9.86
C LEU A 244 -22.12 3.24 -9.98
N VAL A 245 -21.53 2.05 -9.91
CA VAL A 245 -22.30 0.79 -9.89
C VAL A 245 -23.12 0.70 -8.60
N HIS A 246 -22.53 1.06 -7.47
CA HIS A 246 -23.22 1.07 -6.18
C HIS A 246 -24.45 1.99 -6.20
N GLU A 247 -24.35 3.17 -6.81
CA GLU A 247 -25.47 4.12 -6.99
C GLU A 247 -26.44 3.76 -8.15
N GLY A 248 -26.25 2.62 -8.83
CA GLY A 248 -27.10 2.21 -9.96
C GLY A 248 -26.87 3.01 -11.26
N ARG A 249 -25.85 3.86 -11.33
CA ARG A 249 -25.45 4.66 -12.50
C ARG A 249 -24.63 3.83 -13.49
N TYR A 250 -25.18 2.68 -13.89
CA TYR A 250 -24.46 1.62 -14.61
C TYR A 250 -23.88 2.06 -15.96
N LYS A 251 -24.58 2.93 -16.72
CA LYS A 251 -24.08 3.41 -18.02
C LYS A 251 -22.84 4.29 -17.87
N GLU A 252 -22.82 5.15 -16.85
CA GLU A 252 -21.65 5.97 -16.53
C GLU A 252 -20.49 5.09 -16.04
N ALA A 253 -20.77 4.11 -15.18
CA ALA A 253 -19.78 3.14 -14.73
C ALA A 253 -19.11 2.41 -15.91
N ILE A 254 -19.90 1.92 -16.88
CA ILE A 254 -19.36 1.27 -18.09
C ILE A 254 -18.47 2.21 -18.88
N ALA A 255 -18.85 3.49 -19.05
CA ALA A 255 -18.05 4.47 -19.75
C ALA A 255 -16.68 4.68 -19.06
N ILE A 256 -16.65 4.79 -17.73
CA ILE A 256 -15.41 4.91 -16.96
C ILE A 256 -14.58 3.62 -17.03
N ALA A 257 -15.21 2.44 -16.90
CA ALA A 257 -14.51 1.16 -17.00
C ALA A 257 -13.82 0.98 -18.35
N ASN A 258 -14.43 1.46 -19.44
CA ASN A 258 -13.85 1.42 -20.78
C ASN A 258 -12.54 2.20 -20.87
N LEU A 259 -12.39 3.31 -20.13
CA LEU A 259 -11.12 4.06 -20.10
C LEU A 259 -9.96 3.22 -19.56
N ILE A 260 -10.26 2.21 -18.74
CA ILE A 260 -9.24 1.35 -18.12
C ILE A 260 -8.90 0.16 -19.02
N VAL A 261 -9.93 -0.52 -19.54
CA VAL A 261 -9.78 -1.81 -20.23
C VAL A 261 -9.65 -1.69 -21.75
N GLU A 262 -9.99 -0.53 -22.33
CA GLU A 262 -9.89 -0.28 -23.76
C GLU A 262 -8.87 0.82 -24.12
N PRO A 263 -8.27 0.75 -25.33
CA PRO A 263 -8.32 -0.39 -26.23
C PRO A 263 -7.50 -1.56 -25.66
N TRP A 264 -7.97 -2.79 -25.85
CA TRP A 264 -7.37 -4.00 -25.23
C TRP A 264 -5.85 -4.18 -25.47
N HIS A 265 -5.29 -3.61 -26.54
CA HIS A 265 -3.86 -3.69 -26.88
C HIS A 265 -3.00 -2.65 -26.13
N TRP A 266 -3.61 -1.61 -25.58
CA TRP A 266 -2.95 -0.58 -24.78
C TRP A 266 -3.89 -0.08 -23.66
N PRO A 267 -4.21 -0.94 -22.67
CA PRO A 267 -5.03 -0.53 -21.54
C PRO A 267 -4.29 0.48 -20.66
N MET A 268 -5.03 1.24 -19.84
CA MET A 268 -4.46 2.26 -18.94
C MET A 268 -3.46 1.67 -17.92
N THR A 269 -3.57 0.38 -17.64
CA THR A 269 -2.70 -0.34 -16.68
C THR A 269 -2.31 -1.71 -17.21
N SER A 270 -1.06 -2.10 -16.93
CA SER A 270 -0.56 -3.47 -17.13
C SER A 270 -0.73 -4.36 -15.90
N ASN A 271 -1.23 -3.81 -14.77
CA ASN A 271 -1.45 -4.57 -13.56
C ASN A 271 -2.63 -5.53 -13.75
N ARG A 272 -2.34 -6.84 -13.77
CA ARG A 272 -3.32 -7.91 -14.03
C ARG A 272 -4.43 -7.98 -12.98
N VAL A 273 -4.12 -7.67 -11.72
CA VAL A 273 -5.11 -7.64 -10.62
C VAL A 273 -6.12 -6.53 -10.90
N LEU A 274 -5.62 -5.33 -11.20
CA LEU A 274 -6.46 -4.17 -11.46
C LEU A 274 -7.27 -4.33 -12.76
N LEU A 275 -6.65 -4.88 -13.82
CA LEU A 275 -7.33 -5.10 -15.09
C LEU A 275 -8.45 -6.16 -14.95
N ALA A 276 -8.19 -7.26 -14.24
CA ALA A 276 -9.22 -8.26 -13.94
C ALA A 276 -10.36 -7.66 -13.09
N SER A 277 -10.02 -6.90 -12.04
CA SER A 277 -10.98 -6.19 -11.19
C SER A 277 -11.85 -5.21 -11.99
N SER A 278 -11.26 -4.49 -12.94
CA SER A 278 -12.00 -3.55 -13.80
C SER A 278 -13.03 -4.26 -14.68
N HIS A 279 -12.68 -5.43 -15.23
CA HIS A 279 -13.64 -6.27 -15.93
C HIS A 279 -14.75 -6.78 -15.00
N VAL A 280 -14.45 -7.12 -13.74
CA VAL A 280 -15.48 -7.49 -12.76
C VAL A 280 -16.45 -6.34 -12.54
N VAL A 281 -15.99 -5.12 -12.21
CA VAL A 281 -16.89 -3.99 -11.99
C VAL A 281 -17.74 -3.70 -13.23
N LYS A 282 -17.14 -3.72 -14.43
CA LYS A 282 -17.86 -3.57 -15.70
C LYS A 282 -18.92 -4.66 -15.89
N GLY A 283 -18.60 -5.91 -15.57
CA GLY A 283 -19.53 -7.03 -15.62
C GLY A 283 -20.72 -6.85 -14.67
N VAL A 284 -20.49 -6.36 -13.45
CA VAL A 284 -21.57 -6.04 -12.50
C VAL A 284 -22.43 -4.89 -13.02
N ALA A 285 -21.85 -3.87 -13.66
CA ALA A 285 -22.61 -2.79 -14.28
C ALA A 285 -23.53 -3.29 -15.41
N HIS A 286 -23.03 -4.17 -16.29
CA HIS A 286 -23.85 -4.82 -17.32
C HIS A 286 -24.95 -5.70 -16.71
N TRP A 287 -24.64 -6.40 -15.61
CA TRP A 287 -25.64 -7.19 -14.89
C TRP A 287 -26.76 -6.31 -14.32
N GLY A 288 -26.43 -5.17 -13.71
CA GLY A 288 -27.41 -4.19 -13.24
C GLY A 288 -28.33 -3.65 -14.34
N LEU A 289 -27.87 -3.63 -15.60
CA LEU A 289 -28.68 -3.30 -16.78
C LEU A 289 -29.50 -4.48 -17.33
N GLY A 290 -29.43 -5.66 -16.73
CA GLY A 290 -30.05 -6.89 -17.23
C GLY A 290 -29.32 -7.51 -18.43
N GLN A 291 -28.11 -7.04 -18.76
CA GLN A 291 -27.32 -7.52 -19.89
C GLN A 291 -26.47 -8.73 -19.48
N ILE A 292 -27.14 -9.84 -19.17
CA ILE A 292 -26.54 -11.05 -18.60
C ILE A 292 -25.38 -11.62 -19.45
N GLY A 293 -25.52 -11.62 -20.78
CA GLY A 293 -24.48 -12.13 -21.68
C GLY A 293 -23.18 -11.31 -21.65
N GLU A 294 -23.30 -9.98 -21.55
CA GLU A 294 -22.15 -9.07 -21.43
C GLU A 294 -21.49 -9.20 -20.05
N ALA A 295 -22.31 -9.33 -18.99
CA ALA A 295 -21.82 -9.57 -17.64
C ALA A 295 -20.97 -10.86 -17.58
N GLU A 296 -21.49 -11.97 -18.11
CA GLU A 296 -20.77 -13.25 -18.17
C GLU A 296 -19.48 -13.13 -18.99
N THR A 297 -19.52 -12.43 -20.13
CA THR A 297 -18.34 -12.20 -20.97
C THR A 297 -17.24 -11.47 -20.19
N HIS A 298 -17.58 -10.46 -19.40
CA HIS A 298 -16.59 -9.74 -18.61
C HIS A 298 -16.03 -10.54 -17.43
N PHE A 299 -16.85 -11.34 -16.75
CA PHE A 299 -16.35 -12.24 -15.71
C PHE A 299 -15.41 -13.33 -16.28
N LYS A 300 -15.72 -13.86 -17.46
CA LYS A 300 -14.80 -14.74 -18.22
C LYS A 300 -13.48 -14.05 -18.54
N HIS A 301 -13.52 -12.80 -18.97
CA HIS A 301 -12.32 -12.03 -19.26
C HIS A 301 -11.46 -11.80 -18.01
N ALA A 302 -12.08 -11.42 -16.88
CA ALA A 302 -11.38 -11.24 -15.61
C ALA A 302 -10.60 -12.51 -15.20
N THR A 303 -11.26 -13.68 -15.25
CA THR A 303 -10.63 -14.97 -14.90
C THR A 303 -9.56 -15.43 -15.90
N ARG A 304 -9.64 -15.00 -17.17
CA ARG A 304 -8.58 -15.23 -18.16
C ARG A 304 -7.35 -14.36 -17.89
N ILE A 305 -7.56 -13.08 -17.55
CA ILE A 305 -6.49 -12.11 -17.26
C ILE A 305 -5.76 -12.49 -15.97
N ASN A 306 -6.49 -12.74 -14.90
CA ASN A 306 -5.96 -13.23 -13.64
C ASN A 306 -6.60 -14.57 -13.29
N ARG A 307 -5.94 -15.69 -13.63
CA ARG A 307 -6.42 -17.04 -13.27
C ARG A 307 -6.52 -17.30 -11.77
N ARG A 308 -5.90 -16.44 -10.95
CA ARG A 308 -5.91 -16.51 -9.49
C ARG A 308 -6.92 -15.54 -8.86
N THR A 309 -7.69 -14.80 -9.67
CA THR A 309 -8.76 -13.92 -9.17
C THR A 309 -9.77 -14.75 -8.38
N SER A 310 -9.98 -14.40 -7.12
CA SER A 310 -11.02 -15.04 -6.31
C SER A 310 -12.37 -14.39 -6.61
N GLU A 311 -12.38 -13.07 -6.69
CA GLU A 311 -13.54 -12.23 -6.92
C GLU A 311 -14.15 -12.44 -8.30
N GLY A 312 -13.36 -12.60 -9.36
CA GLY A 312 -13.89 -12.88 -10.70
C GLY A 312 -14.71 -14.18 -10.73
N HIS A 313 -14.27 -15.21 -10.00
CA HIS A 313 -15.04 -16.45 -9.84
C HIS A 313 -16.29 -16.26 -8.97
N VAL A 314 -16.21 -15.48 -7.88
CA VAL A 314 -17.37 -15.16 -7.04
C VAL A 314 -18.48 -14.45 -7.82
N TYR A 315 -18.15 -13.40 -8.56
CA TYR A 315 -19.16 -12.65 -9.30
C TYR A 315 -19.77 -13.48 -10.44
N TRP A 316 -18.98 -14.33 -11.08
CA TRP A 316 -19.50 -15.27 -12.06
C TRP A 316 -20.45 -16.29 -11.41
N ALA A 317 -20.09 -16.83 -10.24
CA ALA A 317 -20.95 -17.74 -9.50
C ALA A 317 -22.29 -17.08 -9.12
N ARG A 318 -22.26 -15.84 -8.61
CA ARG A 318 -23.45 -15.07 -8.25
C ARG A 318 -24.36 -14.81 -9.46
N LEU A 319 -23.78 -14.47 -10.61
CA LEU A 319 -24.54 -14.31 -11.85
C LEU A 319 -25.28 -15.60 -12.21
N TRP A 320 -24.57 -16.73 -12.22
CA TRP A 320 -25.16 -18.03 -12.52
C TRP A 320 -26.19 -18.48 -11.49
N GLU A 321 -25.98 -18.19 -10.22
CA GLU A 321 -26.96 -18.42 -9.16
C GLU A 321 -28.26 -17.63 -9.41
N SER A 322 -28.16 -16.36 -9.82
CA SER A 322 -29.32 -15.53 -10.18
C SER A 322 -30.10 -16.05 -11.38
N GLU A 323 -29.42 -16.75 -12.29
CA GLU A 323 -30.00 -17.42 -13.47
C GLU A 323 -30.48 -18.85 -13.16
N GLY A 324 -30.41 -19.30 -11.89
CA GLY A 324 -30.83 -20.64 -11.48
C GLY A 324 -29.85 -21.78 -11.79
N LYS A 325 -28.66 -21.47 -12.31
CA LYS A 325 -27.60 -22.43 -12.70
C LYS A 325 -26.75 -22.86 -11.50
N LYS A 326 -27.38 -23.58 -10.56
CA LYS A 326 -26.79 -23.91 -9.25
C LYS A 326 -25.52 -24.77 -9.33
N ALA A 327 -25.45 -25.70 -10.28
CA ALA A 327 -24.31 -26.60 -10.39
C ALA A 327 -23.05 -25.86 -10.88
N GLU A 328 -23.23 -25.02 -11.89
CA GLU A 328 -22.19 -24.20 -12.48
C GLU A 328 -21.72 -23.12 -11.49
N ALA A 329 -22.65 -22.49 -10.76
CA ALA A 329 -22.32 -21.55 -9.69
C ALA A 329 -21.44 -22.21 -8.61
N ARG A 330 -21.77 -23.45 -8.20
CA ARG A 330 -20.97 -24.21 -7.22
C ARG A 330 -19.55 -24.48 -7.73
N GLU A 331 -19.39 -24.79 -9.02
CA GLU A 331 -18.06 -24.98 -9.60
C GLU A 331 -17.23 -23.69 -9.51
N MET A 332 -17.83 -22.54 -9.82
CA MET A 332 -17.15 -21.24 -9.72
C MET A 332 -16.81 -20.87 -8.28
N TYR A 333 -17.73 -21.07 -7.33
CA TYR A 333 -17.41 -20.88 -5.91
C TYR A 333 -16.23 -21.76 -5.49
N THR A 334 -16.20 -23.04 -5.89
CA THR A 334 -15.07 -23.95 -5.62
C THR A 334 -13.75 -23.40 -6.15
N LYS A 335 -13.74 -22.84 -7.37
CA LYS A 335 -12.55 -22.18 -7.94
C LYS A 335 -12.15 -20.93 -7.15
N ALA A 336 -13.11 -20.11 -6.73
CA ALA A 336 -12.85 -18.96 -5.88
C ALA A 336 -12.18 -19.37 -4.56
N LEU A 337 -12.66 -20.46 -3.93
CA LEU A 337 -12.10 -21.00 -2.69
C LEU A 337 -10.69 -21.54 -2.86
N ALA A 338 -10.41 -22.24 -3.96
CA ALA A 338 -9.05 -22.70 -4.27
C ALA A 338 -8.05 -21.53 -4.46
N ASN A 339 -8.56 -20.35 -4.85
CA ASN A 339 -7.78 -19.13 -5.03
C ASN A 339 -7.69 -18.24 -3.77
N THR A 340 -8.33 -18.61 -2.65
CA THR A 340 -8.32 -17.84 -1.38
C THR A 340 -6.92 -17.59 -0.83
N ARG A 341 -5.96 -18.48 -1.07
CA ARG A 341 -4.55 -18.27 -0.69
C ARG A 341 -3.88 -17.09 -1.42
N TYR A 342 -4.48 -16.63 -2.53
CA TYR A 342 -4.07 -15.46 -3.29
C TYR A 342 -5.03 -14.29 -3.09
N PHE A 343 -5.84 -14.32 -2.02
CA PHE A 343 -6.84 -13.29 -1.77
C PHE A 343 -6.19 -11.90 -1.74
N GLU A 344 -6.62 -11.08 -2.69
CA GLU A 344 -6.18 -9.71 -2.89
C GLU A 344 -7.09 -8.81 -2.05
N ASN A 345 -6.54 -8.24 -0.98
CA ASN A 345 -7.23 -7.26 -0.14
C ASN A 345 -6.33 -6.03 -0.06
N TYR A 346 -6.66 -5.02 -0.87
CA TYR A 346 -5.94 -3.77 -0.94
C TYR A 346 -6.91 -2.64 -0.62
N PRO A 347 -6.71 -1.92 0.49
CA PRO A 347 -7.60 -0.84 0.92
C PRO A 347 -7.80 0.25 -0.11
N GLU A 348 -6.83 0.45 -1.00
CA GLU A 348 -6.89 1.49 -2.01
C GLU A 348 -7.82 1.18 -3.17
N VAL A 349 -8.30 -0.06 -3.26
CA VAL A 349 -9.01 -0.59 -4.42
C VAL A 349 -10.37 -1.06 -3.92
N ALA A 350 -11.42 -0.25 -4.14
CA ALA A 350 -12.74 -0.45 -3.55
C ALA A 350 -13.30 -1.86 -3.82
N LEU A 351 -13.16 -2.37 -5.05
CA LEU A 351 -13.57 -3.74 -5.36
C LEU A 351 -12.77 -4.77 -4.57
N LEU A 352 -11.49 -4.55 -4.23
CA LEU A 352 -10.70 -5.51 -3.44
C LEU A 352 -10.89 -5.34 -1.93
N TYR A 353 -11.55 -4.26 -1.51
CA TYR A 353 -11.80 -3.93 -0.10
C TYR A 353 -13.27 -4.14 0.32
N PHE A 354 -14.21 -4.09 -0.63
CA PHE A 354 -15.64 -4.29 -0.43
C PHE A 354 -16.22 -5.30 -1.42
N TRP A 355 -17.28 -5.98 -1.01
CA TRP A 355 -18.16 -6.68 -1.94
C TRP A 355 -19.12 -5.68 -2.58
N LEU A 356 -18.97 -5.45 -3.88
CA LEU A 356 -19.94 -4.76 -4.71
C LEU A 356 -21.19 -5.62 -4.86
N ASN A 357 -22.37 -5.01 -4.72
CA ASN A 357 -23.65 -5.66 -4.98
C ASN A 357 -24.10 -5.35 -6.42
N GLU A 358 -24.77 -6.29 -7.07
CA GLU A 358 -25.38 -6.08 -8.37
C GLU A 358 -26.60 -5.13 -8.31
N LYS A 359 -27.31 -5.11 -7.19
CA LYS A 359 -28.39 -4.18 -6.91
C LYS A 359 -27.82 -2.88 -6.34
N ALA A 360 -28.36 -1.77 -6.82
CA ALA A 360 -28.01 -0.45 -6.34
C ALA A 360 -28.35 -0.25 -4.84
N ASP A 361 -27.63 0.68 -4.22
CA ASP A 361 -27.85 1.21 -2.88
C ASP A 361 -27.88 0.16 -1.75
N GLN A 362 -27.27 -1.01 -1.99
CA GLN A 362 -27.12 -2.02 -0.94
C GLN A 362 -25.95 -1.65 -0.02
N PRO A 363 -26.05 -1.92 1.30
CA PRO A 363 -24.97 -1.65 2.22
C PRO A 363 -23.64 -2.31 1.79
N LEU A 364 -22.57 -1.52 1.77
CA LEU A 364 -21.25 -2.03 1.44
C LEU A 364 -20.76 -3.00 2.52
N LYS A 365 -20.42 -4.22 2.10
CA LYS A 365 -19.84 -5.23 2.99
C LYS A 365 -18.33 -5.31 2.80
N ARG A 366 -17.57 -5.12 3.87
CA ARG A 366 -16.10 -5.26 3.88
C ARG A 366 -15.68 -6.68 3.51
N ARG A 367 -14.58 -6.78 2.77
CA ARG A 367 -13.86 -8.02 2.48
C ARG A 367 -12.87 -8.28 3.62
N LYS A 368 -13.30 -9.00 4.65
CA LYS A 368 -12.42 -9.29 5.80
C LYS A 368 -11.59 -10.54 5.57
N SER A 369 -12.16 -11.54 4.91
CA SER A 369 -11.47 -12.79 4.67
C SER A 369 -11.93 -13.47 3.39
N ALA A 370 -11.06 -14.34 2.89
CA ALA A 370 -11.39 -15.22 1.77
C ALA A 370 -12.48 -16.27 2.16
N LEU A 371 -12.71 -16.49 3.46
CA LEU A 371 -13.76 -17.37 3.99
C LEU A 371 -15.16 -16.73 3.93
N ASP A 372 -15.23 -15.42 3.72
CA ASP A 372 -16.50 -14.68 3.49
C ASP A 372 -17.19 -15.16 2.20
N ILE A 373 -16.44 -15.82 1.31
CA ILE A 373 -16.93 -16.43 0.06
C ILE A 373 -17.67 -17.74 0.34
N GLY A 374 -17.17 -18.55 1.29
CA GLY A 374 -17.65 -19.91 1.53
C GLY A 374 -18.80 -19.99 2.54
N SER A 375 -18.77 -19.17 3.59
CA SER A 375 -19.73 -19.23 4.70
C SER A 375 -21.16 -18.84 4.32
N SER A 376 -21.36 -18.00 3.30
CA SER A 376 -22.70 -17.58 2.86
C SER A 376 -23.26 -18.38 1.68
N HIS A 377 -22.41 -19.07 0.91
CA HIS A 377 -22.80 -19.67 -0.38
C HIS A 377 -22.58 -21.19 -0.45
N MET A 378 -21.84 -21.76 0.50
CA MET A 378 -21.67 -23.20 0.64
C MET A 378 -22.14 -23.65 2.02
N ASP A 379 -23.45 -23.84 2.17
CA ASP A 379 -23.99 -24.61 3.29
C ASP A 379 -23.49 -26.07 3.14
N LEU A 380 -22.27 -26.33 3.61
CA LEU A 380 -21.63 -27.65 3.66
C LEU A 380 -22.22 -28.49 4.81
N LYS A 381 -23.55 -28.53 4.93
CA LYS A 381 -24.22 -29.60 5.66
C LYS A 381 -24.64 -30.67 4.67
N ASP A 382 -23.63 -31.37 4.17
CA ASP A 382 -23.84 -32.76 3.79
C ASP A 382 -24.07 -33.50 5.12
N LYS A 383 -25.35 -33.65 5.49
CA LYS A 383 -25.75 -34.58 6.55
C LYS A 383 -25.28 -35.94 6.07
N GLY A 384 -24.12 -36.35 6.57
CA GLY A 384 -23.51 -37.63 6.25
C GLY A 384 -24.59 -38.70 6.25
N GLU A 385 -24.82 -39.26 5.06
CA GLU A 385 -25.48 -40.54 4.90
C GLU A 385 -24.78 -41.50 5.86
N LYS A 386 -25.41 -41.73 7.02
CA LYS A 386 -25.15 -42.92 7.80
C LYS A 386 -25.50 -44.06 6.87
N LYS A 387 -24.47 -44.63 6.23
CA LYS A 387 -24.54 -45.98 5.69
C LYS A 387 -25.04 -46.87 6.81
N ASN A 388 -26.30 -47.26 6.70
CA ASN A 388 -26.83 -48.45 7.34
C ASN A 388 -26.00 -49.62 6.83
N SER A 389 -25.07 -50.10 7.64
CA SER A 389 -24.63 -51.49 7.62
C SER A 389 -25.27 -52.16 8.82
N GLY A 390 -26.46 -52.71 8.61
CA GLY A 390 -26.93 -53.87 9.33
C GLY A 390 -26.38 -55.14 8.68
#